data_AF-A0A0F9IX50-F1
#
_entry.id   AF-A0A0F9IX50-F1
#
_cell.length_a   1.000
_cell.length_b   1.000
_cell.length_c   1.000
_cell.angle_alpha   90.00
_cell.angle_beta   90.00
_cell.angle_gamma   90.00
#
_symmetry.space_group_name_H-M   'P 1'
#
loop_
_entity.id
_entity.type
_entity.pdbx_description
1 polymer ?
#
loop_
_entity_poly.entity_id
_entity_poly.type
_entity_poly.pdbx_seq_one_letter_code
_entity_poly.pdbx_strand_id
1 'polypeptide(L)'
;MGKRKKTSKEVVAAAKVQKAVQRVRETQSARVGAVLRKLQPIAREINARFERAAHMEGKADDHRLSAALKLDEAKKICARGKVNFREWVEENVSQGWEEAKKLARVGGSENPKLALEDMRAGTKARTRKARERASRSAPVRSSTSPPVDAFTTVDEMMKALDRTTRLALVKDQVQDLGMVVLSEARAEELWGAEKRIKEARDGVGRPLPKTMRKLFPGLSASEKMEFLKWAAESIGARVEHDFAVSATETASPEKEVDLDKSMPDILRRKKTAAKKGGKR
;
A
#
# COMPACT_ATOMS: atom_id res chain seq x y z
N MET A 1 27.42 9.00 -67.01
CA MET A 1 26.99 8.30 -65.77
C MET A 1 26.62 6.86 -66.10
N GLY A 2 27.54 5.90 -65.90
CA GLY A 2 27.33 4.49 -66.26
C GLY A 2 26.58 3.72 -65.17
N LYS A 3 25.32 3.34 -65.42
CA LYS A 3 24.58 2.41 -64.55
C LYS A 3 25.22 1.03 -64.64
N ARG A 4 26.00 0.63 -63.64
CA ARG A 4 26.51 -0.75 -63.51
C ARG A 4 25.31 -1.70 -63.41
N LYS A 5 25.11 -2.56 -64.42
CA LYS A 5 24.14 -3.66 -64.38
C LYS A 5 24.62 -4.65 -63.32
N LYS A 6 23.87 -4.78 -62.21
CA LYS A 6 24.11 -5.83 -61.22
C LYS A 6 24.00 -7.19 -61.90
N THR A 7 24.99 -8.04 -61.69
CA THR A 7 25.01 -9.38 -62.30
C THR A 7 23.95 -10.24 -61.63
N SER A 8 23.35 -11.20 -62.36
CA SER A 8 22.31 -12.10 -61.84
C SER A 8 22.73 -12.83 -60.55
N LYS A 9 24.04 -13.09 -60.38
CA LYS A 9 24.63 -13.66 -59.16
C LYS A 9 24.48 -12.74 -57.92
N GLU A 10 24.63 -11.43 -58.06
CA GLU A 10 24.48 -10.48 -56.94
C GLU A 10 23.03 -10.41 -56.44
N VAL A 11 22.06 -10.50 -57.35
CA VAL A 11 20.63 -10.48 -57.00
C VAL A 11 20.26 -11.74 -56.21
N VAL A 12 20.75 -12.91 -56.62
CA VAL A 12 20.51 -14.18 -55.90
C VAL A 12 21.19 -14.19 -54.52
N ALA A 13 22.40 -13.62 -54.41
CA ALA A 13 23.08 -13.48 -53.12
C ALA A 13 22.31 -12.55 -52.17
N ALA A 14 21.82 -11.40 -52.66
CA ALA A 14 21.03 -10.46 -51.86
C ALA A 14 19.72 -11.09 -51.36
N ALA A 15 19.01 -11.85 -52.20
CA ALA A 15 17.79 -12.55 -51.79
C ALA A 15 18.03 -13.60 -50.70
N LYS A 16 19.15 -14.34 -50.77
CA LYS A 16 19.54 -15.30 -49.72
C LYS A 16 19.85 -14.60 -48.39
N VAL A 17 20.55 -13.47 -48.42
CA VAL A 17 20.83 -12.67 -47.21
C VAL A 17 19.53 -12.12 -46.61
N GLN A 18 18.63 -11.57 -47.42
CA GLN A 18 17.32 -11.07 -46.93
C GLN A 18 16.50 -12.18 -46.27
N LYS A 19 16.43 -13.37 -46.89
CA LYS A 19 15.73 -14.53 -46.32
C LYS A 19 16.36 -14.99 -45.00
N ALA A 20 17.68 -14.95 -44.88
CA ALA A 20 18.38 -15.28 -43.63
C ALA A 20 18.09 -14.26 -42.53
N VAL A 21 18.16 -12.96 -42.84
CA VAL A 21 17.83 -11.87 -41.90
C VAL A 21 16.39 -11.98 -41.42
N GLN A 22 15.45 -12.28 -42.32
CA GLN A 22 14.03 -12.44 -41.97
C GLN A 22 13.81 -13.61 -41.00
N ARG A 23 14.44 -14.77 -41.24
CA ARG A 23 14.40 -15.92 -40.32
C ARG A 23 15.00 -15.62 -38.95
N VAL A 24 16.13 -14.88 -38.91
CA VAL A 24 16.73 -14.44 -37.64
C VAL A 24 15.77 -13.49 -36.90
N ARG A 25 15.12 -12.57 -37.61
CA ARG A 25 14.14 -11.64 -37.02
C ARG A 25 12.91 -12.38 -36.48
N GLU A 26 12.36 -13.32 -37.23
CA GLU A 26 11.22 -14.14 -36.80
C GLU A 26 11.56 -14.95 -35.55
N THR A 27 12.70 -15.65 -35.55
CA THR A 27 13.14 -16.42 -34.38
C THR A 27 13.44 -15.54 -33.16
N GLN A 28 14.00 -14.34 -33.35
CA GLN A 28 14.16 -13.36 -32.27
C GLN A 28 12.80 -12.86 -31.75
N SER A 29 11.85 -12.53 -32.64
CA SER A 29 10.52 -12.06 -32.24
C SER A 29 9.74 -13.13 -31.47
N ALA A 30 9.82 -14.40 -31.88
CA ALA A 30 9.19 -15.52 -31.17
C ALA A 30 9.81 -15.72 -29.78
N ARG A 31 11.14 -15.58 -29.64
CA ARG A 31 11.83 -15.63 -28.34
C ARG A 31 11.39 -14.49 -27.42
N VAL A 32 11.33 -13.26 -27.93
CA VAL A 32 10.84 -12.10 -27.18
C VAL A 32 9.39 -12.30 -26.74
N GLY A 33 8.51 -12.76 -27.64
CA GLY A 33 7.11 -13.05 -27.31
C GLY A 33 6.95 -14.12 -26.22
N ALA A 34 7.75 -15.18 -26.26
CA ALA A 34 7.74 -16.22 -25.23
C ALA A 34 8.22 -15.68 -23.86
N VAL A 35 9.19 -14.77 -23.86
CA VAL A 35 9.70 -14.12 -22.65
C VAL A 35 8.67 -13.17 -22.04
N LEU A 36 8.01 -12.36 -22.87
CA LEU A 36 6.94 -11.44 -22.42
C LEU A 36 5.77 -12.19 -21.77
N ARG A 37 5.38 -13.36 -22.30
CA ARG A 37 4.35 -14.21 -21.68
C ARG A 37 4.75 -14.71 -20.29
N LYS A 38 6.05 -14.97 -20.06
CA LYS A 38 6.56 -15.35 -18.73
C LYS A 38 6.64 -14.16 -17.77
N LEU A 39 6.88 -12.96 -18.30
CA LEU A 39 6.98 -11.74 -17.49
C LEU A 39 5.61 -11.19 -17.05
N GLN A 40 4.56 -11.41 -17.83
CA GLN A 40 3.18 -11.00 -17.51
C GLN A 40 2.71 -11.36 -16.09
N PRO A 41 2.77 -12.64 -15.64
CA PRO A 41 2.35 -12.99 -14.28
C PRO A 41 3.27 -12.36 -13.21
N ILE A 42 4.57 -12.23 -13.49
CA ILE A 42 5.53 -11.60 -12.57
C ILE A 42 5.19 -10.11 -12.36
N ALA A 43 4.84 -9.38 -13.42
CA ALA A 43 4.39 -8.00 -13.32
C ALA A 43 3.13 -7.86 -12.44
N ARG A 44 2.14 -8.73 -12.63
CA ARG A 44 0.90 -8.73 -11.83
C ARG A 44 1.21 -8.98 -10.35
N GLU A 45 2.08 -9.95 -10.05
CA GLU A 45 2.51 -10.21 -8.67
C GLU A 45 3.26 -9.02 -8.06
N ILE A 46 4.16 -8.37 -8.81
CA ILE A 46 4.88 -7.18 -8.35
C ILE A 46 3.90 -6.06 -7.98
N ASN A 47 2.95 -5.74 -8.86
CA ASN A 47 1.97 -4.67 -8.61
C ASN A 47 1.07 -5.01 -7.41
N ALA A 48 0.59 -6.26 -7.30
CA ALA A 48 -0.19 -6.69 -6.15
C ALA A 48 0.59 -6.59 -4.83
N ARG A 49 1.91 -6.82 -4.84
CA ARG A 49 2.76 -6.62 -3.65
C ARG A 49 2.93 -5.15 -3.31
N PHE A 50 3.06 -4.27 -4.30
CA PHE A 50 3.12 -2.83 -4.04
C PHE A 50 1.81 -2.26 -3.49
N GLU A 51 0.66 -2.68 -4.03
CA GLU A 51 -0.65 -2.31 -3.50
C GLU A 51 -0.82 -2.77 -2.05
N ARG A 52 -0.49 -4.03 -1.75
CA ARG A 52 -0.52 -4.53 -0.37
C ARG A 52 0.44 -3.78 0.56
N ALA A 53 1.62 -3.38 0.05
CA ALA A 53 2.56 -2.58 0.82
C ALA A 53 2.09 -1.14 1.06
N ALA A 54 1.19 -0.62 0.23
CA ALA A 54 0.56 0.68 0.43
C ALA A 54 -0.56 0.62 1.48
N HIS A 55 -1.28 -0.51 1.56
CA HIS A 55 -2.43 -0.66 2.47
C HIS A 55 -2.09 -1.27 3.84
N MET A 56 -1.02 -2.06 3.99
CA MET A 56 -0.67 -2.71 5.26
C MET A 56 0.56 -2.07 5.91
N GLU A 57 0.33 -1.15 6.85
CA GLU A 57 1.41 -0.41 7.52
C GLU A 57 2.42 -1.30 8.27
N GLY A 58 1.97 -2.42 8.87
CA GLY A 58 2.84 -3.32 9.62
C GLY A 58 3.63 -4.34 8.78
N LYS A 59 3.17 -4.67 7.56
CA LYS A 59 3.79 -5.68 6.68
C LYS A 59 4.28 -5.11 5.35
N ALA A 60 4.36 -3.79 5.26
CA ALA A 60 4.78 -3.09 4.05
C ALA A 60 6.17 -3.56 3.59
N ASP A 61 7.07 -3.85 4.53
CA ASP A 61 8.45 -4.22 4.23
C ASP A 61 8.59 -5.61 3.65
N ASP A 62 7.87 -6.60 4.19
CA ASP A 62 7.89 -7.96 3.66
C ASP A 62 7.36 -7.99 2.22
N HIS A 63 6.36 -7.17 1.91
CA HIS A 63 5.82 -7.05 0.56
C HIS A 63 6.75 -6.29 -0.38
N ARG A 64 7.39 -5.21 0.06
CA ARG A 64 8.43 -4.52 -0.72
C ARG A 64 9.63 -5.43 -1.01
N LEU A 65 10.05 -6.22 -0.02
CA LEU A 65 11.10 -7.21 -0.19
C LEU A 65 10.71 -8.29 -1.19
N SER A 66 9.49 -8.82 -1.08
CA SER A 66 8.96 -9.82 -2.02
C SER A 66 8.91 -9.26 -3.45
N ALA A 67 8.49 -8.00 -3.61
CA ALA A 67 8.50 -7.32 -4.91
C ALA A 67 9.93 -7.12 -5.45
N ALA A 68 10.89 -6.76 -4.59
CA ALA A 68 12.30 -6.61 -4.96
C ALA A 68 12.93 -7.91 -5.49
N LEU A 69 12.64 -9.05 -4.85
CA LEU A 69 13.08 -10.38 -5.32
C LEU A 69 12.51 -10.71 -6.70
N LYS A 70 11.22 -10.44 -6.92
CA LYS A 70 10.54 -10.66 -8.20
C LYS A 70 11.05 -9.72 -9.30
N LEU A 71 11.42 -8.50 -8.97
CA LEU A 71 12.06 -7.57 -9.90
C LEU A 71 13.44 -8.05 -10.35
N ASP A 72 14.23 -8.66 -9.45
CA ASP A 72 15.51 -9.27 -9.84
C ASP A 72 15.32 -10.51 -10.74
N GLU A 73 14.32 -11.35 -10.42
CA GLU A 73 13.94 -12.47 -11.29
C GLU A 73 13.53 -11.99 -12.69
N ALA A 74 12.67 -10.98 -12.77
CA ALA A 74 12.26 -10.35 -14.02
C ALA A 74 13.46 -9.78 -14.80
N LYS A 75 14.40 -9.14 -14.11
CA LYS A 75 15.63 -8.61 -14.70
C LYS A 75 16.49 -9.72 -15.33
N LYS A 76 16.65 -10.85 -14.64
CA LYS A 76 17.36 -12.04 -15.16
C LYS A 76 16.65 -12.64 -16.38
N ILE A 77 15.32 -12.70 -16.35
CA ILE A 77 14.49 -13.19 -17.47
C ILE A 77 14.63 -12.26 -18.69
N CYS A 78 14.56 -10.94 -18.48
CA CYS A 78 14.74 -9.94 -19.54
C CYS A 78 16.13 -10.03 -20.17
N ALA A 79 17.18 -10.14 -19.35
CA ALA A 79 18.56 -10.29 -19.81
C ALA A 79 18.75 -11.54 -20.69
N ARG A 80 18.20 -12.70 -20.25
CA ARG A 80 18.22 -13.94 -21.04
C ARG A 80 17.43 -13.83 -22.35
N GLY A 81 16.32 -13.08 -22.32
CA GLY A 81 15.45 -12.85 -23.47
C GLY A 81 15.90 -11.76 -24.44
N LYS A 82 16.96 -11.01 -24.11
CA LYS A 82 17.35 -9.77 -24.80
C LYS A 82 16.22 -8.73 -24.87
N VAL A 83 15.37 -8.68 -23.85
CA VAL A 83 14.31 -7.68 -23.69
C VAL A 83 14.87 -6.50 -22.90
N ASN A 84 14.54 -5.27 -23.30
CA ASN A 84 14.94 -4.09 -22.57
C ASN A 84 14.18 -4.01 -21.24
N PHE A 85 14.89 -4.28 -20.14
CA PHE A 85 14.28 -4.30 -18.80
C PHE A 85 13.66 -2.95 -18.42
N ARG A 86 14.21 -1.83 -18.92
CA ARG A 86 13.68 -0.50 -18.63
C ARG A 86 12.30 -0.28 -19.25
N GLU A 87 12.19 -0.50 -20.55
CA GLU A 87 10.92 -0.38 -21.30
C GLU A 87 9.86 -1.30 -20.69
N TRP A 88 10.24 -2.53 -20.37
CA TRP A 88 9.32 -3.48 -19.73
C TRP A 88 8.81 -3.00 -18.37
N VAL A 89 9.66 -2.43 -17.52
CA VAL A 89 9.26 -1.86 -16.22
C VAL A 89 8.31 -0.69 -16.41
N GLU A 90 8.63 0.25 -17.30
CA GLU A 90 7.81 1.45 -17.58
C GLU A 90 6.40 1.08 -18.09
N GLU A 91 6.26 -0.03 -18.84
CA GLU A 91 4.97 -0.50 -19.35
C GLU A 91 4.17 -1.36 -18.36
N ASN A 92 4.82 -2.11 -17.46
CA ASN A 92 4.16 -3.18 -16.71
C ASN A 92 4.14 -2.99 -15.19
N VAL A 93 4.96 -2.09 -14.63
CA VAL A 93 5.11 -1.90 -13.18
C VAL A 93 4.63 -0.52 -12.77
N SER A 94 3.83 -0.42 -11.70
CA SER A 94 3.24 0.85 -11.25
C SER A 94 4.26 1.85 -10.65
N GLN A 95 5.43 1.35 -10.25
CA GLN A 95 6.51 2.16 -9.69
C GLN A 95 7.41 2.72 -10.79
N GLY A 96 7.91 3.94 -10.59
CA GLY A 96 8.85 4.56 -11.53
C GLY A 96 10.16 3.77 -11.68
N TRP A 97 10.78 3.88 -12.87
CA TRP A 97 12.01 3.16 -13.24
C TRP A 97 13.13 3.24 -12.20
N GLU A 98 13.41 4.42 -11.66
CA GLU A 98 14.51 4.60 -10.68
C GLU A 98 14.28 3.83 -9.38
N GLU A 99 13.02 3.69 -8.95
CA GLU A 99 12.70 2.92 -7.74
C GLU A 99 12.77 1.42 -8.03
N ALA A 100 12.19 0.97 -9.15
CA ALA A 100 12.29 -0.42 -9.59
C ALA A 100 13.76 -0.86 -9.77
N LYS A 101 14.63 0.01 -10.31
CA LYS A 101 16.07 -0.22 -10.45
C LYS A 101 16.78 -0.39 -9.11
N LYS A 102 16.45 0.43 -8.10
CA LYS A 102 17.01 0.28 -6.74
C LYS A 102 16.53 -1.02 -6.10
N LEU A 103 15.23 -1.31 -6.18
CA LEU A 103 14.65 -2.53 -5.60
C LEU A 103 15.18 -3.79 -6.28
N ALA A 104 15.33 -3.81 -7.60
CA ALA A 104 15.97 -4.93 -8.30
C ALA A 104 17.41 -5.16 -7.84
N ARG A 105 18.17 -4.09 -7.52
CA ARG A 105 19.52 -4.21 -6.95
C ARG A 105 19.49 -4.78 -5.53
N VAL A 106 18.50 -4.40 -4.71
CA VAL A 106 18.29 -4.96 -3.37
C VAL A 106 17.94 -6.45 -3.47
N GLY A 107 17.03 -6.82 -4.38
CA GLY A 107 16.62 -8.22 -4.60
C GLY A 107 17.76 -9.12 -5.09
N GLY A 108 18.70 -8.58 -5.89
CA GLY A 108 19.87 -9.31 -6.38
C GLY A 108 21.08 -9.32 -5.42
N SER A 109 20.95 -8.80 -4.20
CA SER A 109 22.02 -8.86 -3.19
C SER A 109 22.06 -10.21 -2.46
N GLU A 110 23.20 -10.55 -1.84
CA GLU A 110 23.33 -11.81 -1.08
C GLU A 110 22.35 -11.89 0.09
N ASN A 111 22.09 -10.75 0.75
CA ASN A 111 21.15 -10.63 1.86
C ASN A 111 20.14 -9.50 1.60
N PRO A 112 19.05 -9.76 0.84
CA PRO A 112 18.08 -8.75 0.43
C PRO A 112 17.41 -8.01 1.58
N LYS A 113 17.18 -8.68 2.71
CA LYS A 113 16.64 -8.05 3.94
C LYS A 113 17.57 -6.95 4.47
N LEU A 114 18.85 -7.28 4.62
CA LEU A 114 19.86 -6.34 5.13
C LEU A 114 20.06 -5.16 4.17
N ALA A 115 20.08 -5.43 2.86
CA ALA A 115 20.20 -4.38 1.85
C ALA A 115 18.99 -3.42 1.84
N LEU A 116 17.78 -3.93 2.12
CA LEU A 116 16.59 -3.09 2.24
C LEU A 116 16.64 -2.20 3.50
N GLU A 117 17.08 -2.76 4.62
CA GLU A 117 17.31 -2.01 5.86
C GLU A 117 18.37 -0.92 5.69
N ASP A 118 19.50 -1.23 5.04
CA ASP A 118 20.56 -0.26 4.75
C ASP A 118 20.06 0.88 3.86
N MET A 119 19.24 0.57 2.84
CA MET A 119 18.60 1.58 1.98
C MET A 119 17.69 2.52 2.78
N ARG A 120 16.95 1.99 3.76
CA ARG A 120 16.09 2.77 4.64
C ARG A 120 16.90 3.61 5.63
N ALA A 121 17.90 3.03 6.27
CA ALA A 121 18.80 3.74 7.17
C ALA A 121 19.49 4.91 6.45
N GLY A 122 19.97 4.70 5.22
CA GLY A 122 20.53 5.75 4.38
C GLY A 122 19.53 6.86 4.03
N THR A 123 18.27 6.50 3.79
CA THR A 123 17.21 7.50 3.51
C THR A 123 16.85 8.29 4.77
N LYS A 124 16.67 7.62 5.92
CA LYS A 124 16.44 8.27 7.21
C LYS A 124 17.57 9.25 7.57
N ALA A 125 18.83 8.84 7.37
CA ALA A 125 19.99 9.68 7.61
C ALA A 125 20.03 10.91 6.68
N ARG A 126 19.73 10.74 5.38
CA ARG A 126 19.66 11.85 4.42
C ARG A 126 18.53 12.83 4.77
N THR A 127 17.34 12.33 5.09
CA THR A 127 16.19 13.17 5.48
C THR A 127 16.47 13.90 6.78
N ARG A 128 17.07 13.23 7.78
CA ARG A 128 17.51 13.88 9.03
C ARG A 128 18.49 15.02 8.74
N LYS A 129 19.53 14.75 7.93
CA LYS A 129 20.53 15.76 7.54
C LYS A 129 19.92 16.93 6.76
N ALA A 130 18.95 16.66 5.89
CA ALA A 130 18.23 17.69 5.15
C ALA A 130 17.41 18.60 6.08
N ARG A 131 16.71 18.01 7.06
CA ARG A 131 15.96 18.75 8.09
C ARG A 131 16.88 19.61 8.97
N GLU A 132 18.01 19.05 9.42
CA GLU A 132 19.00 19.79 10.22
C GLU A 132 19.65 20.95 9.44
N ARG A 133 19.82 20.81 8.12
CA ARG A 133 20.26 21.91 7.26
C ARG A 133 19.19 22.96 7.12
N ALA A 134 17.94 22.56 6.84
CA ALA A 134 16.82 23.48 6.71
C ALA A 134 16.60 24.29 8.00
N SER A 135 16.75 23.69 9.18
CA SER A 135 16.66 24.41 10.46
C SER A 135 17.81 25.38 10.70
N ARG A 136 18.99 25.17 10.10
CA ARG A 136 20.15 26.07 10.22
C ARG A 136 20.15 27.20 9.19
N SER A 137 19.62 26.94 7.99
CA SER A 137 19.59 27.89 6.88
C SER A 137 18.28 28.64 6.76
N ALA A 138 17.27 28.32 7.59
CA ALA A 138 16.11 29.17 7.73
C ALA A 138 16.59 30.54 8.22
N PRO A 139 16.49 31.62 7.41
CA PRO A 139 16.75 32.94 7.93
C PRO A 139 15.84 33.10 9.15
N VAL A 140 16.41 33.51 10.28
CA VAL A 140 15.64 33.97 11.43
C VAL A 140 14.90 35.21 10.94
N ARG A 141 13.78 35.01 10.25
CA ARG A 141 12.77 36.04 10.10
C ARG A 141 12.35 36.28 11.54
N SER A 142 12.86 37.33 12.14
CA SER A 142 12.32 37.93 13.34
C SER A 142 10.90 38.39 12.99
N SER A 143 9.95 37.45 12.92
CA SER A 143 8.55 37.79 13.01
C SER A 143 8.34 38.16 14.47
N THR A 144 8.56 39.45 14.78
CA THR A 144 8.18 40.05 16.06
C THR A 144 6.65 40.02 16.25
N SER A 145 5.92 39.62 15.23
CA SER A 145 4.51 39.24 15.31
C SER A 145 4.40 37.78 15.79
N PRO A 146 3.62 37.49 16.84
CA PRO A 146 3.33 36.12 17.23
C PRO A 146 2.79 35.35 16.02
N PRO A 147 3.06 34.03 15.91
CA PRO A 147 2.50 33.23 14.83
C PRO A 147 0.98 33.36 14.91
N VAL A 148 0.41 34.09 13.94
CA VAL A 148 -1.03 34.23 13.82
C VAL A 148 -1.52 32.86 13.39
N ASP A 149 -2.26 32.20 14.29
CA ASP A 149 -2.80 30.88 14.05
C ASP A 149 -3.64 30.94 12.76
N ALA A 150 -3.54 29.90 11.93
CA ALA A 150 -4.30 29.81 10.70
C ALA A 150 -5.80 29.96 10.99
N PHE A 151 -6.26 29.41 12.13
CA PHE A 151 -7.62 29.57 12.59
C PHE A 151 -7.97 31.02 12.96
N THR A 152 -7.09 31.75 13.63
CA THR A 152 -7.33 33.17 13.94
C THR A 152 -7.41 34.03 12.68
N THR A 153 -6.59 33.74 11.67
CA THR A 153 -6.63 34.47 10.39
C THR A 153 -7.94 34.18 9.65
N VAL A 154 -8.35 32.91 9.61
CA VAL A 154 -9.62 32.51 8.98
C VAL A 154 -10.81 33.10 9.73
N ASP A 155 -10.79 33.14 11.06
CA ASP A 155 -11.85 33.76 11.87
C ASP A 155 -11.98 35.26 11.63
N GLU A 156 -10.85 35.98 11.51
CA GLU A 156 -10.85 37.40 11.17
C GLU A 156 -11.40 37.63 9.75
N MET A 157 -10.99 36.81 8.78
CA MET A 157 -11.52 36.87 7.42
C MET A 157 -13.02 36.54 7.37
N MET A 158 -13.48 35.56 8.14
CA MET A 158 -14.89 35.20 8.23
C MET A 158 -15.71 36.31 8.91
N LYS A 159 -15.16 36.97 9.94
CA LYS A 159 -15.81 38.11 10.59
C LYS A 159 -15.98 39.31 9.66
N ALA A 160 -15.07 39.50 8.71
CA ALA A 160 -15.16 40.57 7.71
C ALA A 160 -16.22 40.32 6.62
N LEU A 161 -16.75 39.10 6.50
CA LEU A 161 -17.73 38.72 5.50
C LEU A 161 -19.17 38.82 6.03
N ASP A 162 -20.08 39.29 5.18
CA ASP A 162 -21.51 39.29 5.44
C ASP A 162 -22.03 37.87 5.73
N ARG A 163 -23.09 37.76 6.54
CA ARG A 163 -23.65 36.48 6.97
C ARG A 163 -24.07 35.60 5.79
N THR A 164 -24.60 36.20 4.72
CA THR A 164 -25.00 35.52 3.49
C THR A 164 -23.78 34.94 2.76
N THR A 165 -22.72 35.72 2.61
CA THR A 165 -21.46 35.31 1.96
C THR A 165 -20.73 34.25 2.76
N ARG A 166 -20.71 34.36 4.09
CA ARG A 166 -20.17 33.32 4.98
C ARG A 166 -20.88 31.98 4.80
N LEU A 167 -22.22 31.99 4.78
CA LEU A 167 -23.00 30.77 4.60
C LEU A 167 -22.77 30.15 3.22
N ALA A 168 -22.66 30.97 2.17
CA ALA A 168 -22.35 30.49 0.83
C ALA A 168 -20.96 29.82 0.77
N LEU A 169 -19.93 30.46 1.35
CA LEU A 169 -18.57 29.93 1.40
C LEU A 169 -18.51 28.60 2.16
N VAL A 170 -19.15 28.53 3.33
CA VAL A 170 -19.19 27.29 4.12
C VAL A 170 -19.95 26.20 3.36
N LYS A 171 -21.06 26.53 2.71
CA LYS A 171 -21.84 25.55 1.94
C LYS A 171 -21.02 24.95 0.79
N ASP A 172 -20.26 25.77 0.08
CA ASP A 172 -19.40 25.34 -1.04
C ASP A 172 -18.30 24.38 -0.55
N GLN A 173 -17.55 24.77 0.48
CA GLN A 173 -16.45 23.96 1.03
C GLN A 173 -16.92 22.66 1.70
N VAL A 174 -18.08 22.69 2.36
CA VAL A 174 -18.65 21.53 3.06
C VAL A 174 -19.24 20.54 2.04
N GLN A 175 -19.77 21.01 0.91
CA GLN A 175 -20.30 20.17 -0.15
C GLN A 175 -19.19 19.36 -0.86
N ASP A 176 -18.01 19.96 -1.07
CA ASP A 176 -16.84 19.25 -1.62
C ASP A 176 -16.37 18.09 -0.72
N LEU A 177 -16.62 18.20 0.58
CA LEU A 177 -16.31 17.15 1.57
C LEU A 177 -17.46 16.14 1.75
N GLY A 178 -18.53 16.24 0.96
CA GLY A 178 -19.69 15.34 1.06
C GLY A 178 -20.55 15.58 2.30
N MET A 179 -20.43 16.73 2.94
CA MET A 179 -21.21 17.12 4.11
C MET A 179 -22.37 18.06 3.71
N VAL A 180 -23.42 18.09 4.52
CA VAL A 180 -24.61 18.94 4.28
C VAL A 180 -24.72 19.98 5.39
N VAL A 181 -24.70 21.27 5.02
CA VAL A 181 -24.97 22.36 5.97
C VAL A 181 -26.46 22.42 6.25
N LEU A 182 -26.84 22.21 7.50
CA LEU A 182 -28.22 22.29 7.97
C LEU A 182 -28.45 23.61 8.71
N SER A 183 -29.63 24.21 8.56
CA SER A 183 -30.05 25.33 9.41
C SER A 183 -30.22 24.85 10.85
N GLU A 184 -29.99 25.73 11.82
CA GLU A 184 -30.14 25.46 13.26
C GLU A 184 -31.49 24.80 13.60
N ALA A 185 -32.59 25.32 13.06
CA ALA A 185 -33.93 24.73 13.24
C ALA A 185 -34.01 23.26 12.78
N ARG A 186 -33.35 22.93 11.66
CA ARG A 186 -33.32 21.56 11.13
C ARG A 186 -32.38 20.65 11.91
N ALA A 187 -31.29 21.21 12.43
CA ALA A 187 -30.38 20.50 13.32
C ALA A 187 -31.09 20.13 14.65
N GLU A 188 -31.86 21.04 15.23
CA GLU A 188 -32.66 20.76 16.44
C GLU A 188 -33.74 19.69 16.21
N GLU A 189 -34.43 19.73 15.07
CA GLU A 189 -35.40 18.69 14.69
C GLU A 189 -34.75 17.30 14.62
N LEU A 190 -33.59 17.21 13.96
CA LEU A 190 -32.86 15.94 13.82
C LEU A 190 -32.31 15.46 15.16
N TRP A 191 -31.79 16.37 15.99
CA TRP A 191 -31.27 16.02 17.30
C TRP A 191 -32.39 15.56 18.25
N GLY A 192 -33.56 16.21 18.17
CA GLY A 192 -34.77 15.77 18.86
C GLY A 192 -35.27 14.40 18.38
N ALA A 193 -35.22 14.13 17.07
CA ALA A 193 -35.55 12.82 16.52
C ALA A 193 -34.57 11.73 16.97
N GLU A 194 -33.26 12.01 16.95
CA GLU A 194 -32.22 11.09 17.38
C GLU A 194 -32.35 10.77 18.88
N LYS A 195 -32.63 11.77 19.72
CA LYS A 195 -32.89 11.56 21.15
C LYS A 195 -34.10 10.65 21.37
N ARG A 196 -35.20 10.82 20.62
CA ARG A 196 -36.37 9.94 20.69
C ARG A 196 -36.07 8.52 20.22
N ILE A 197 -35.25 8.35 19.18
CA ILE A 197 -34.81 7.02 18.71
C ILE A 197 -33.92 6.35 19.76
N LYS A 198 -33.01 7.10 20.38
CA LYS A 198 -32.14 6.60 21.43
C LYS A 198 -32.92 6.23 22.69
N GLU A 199 -33.87 7.05 23.12
CA GLU A 199 -34.79 6.73 24.21
C GLU A 199 -35.67 5.53 23.88
N ALA A 200 -36.11 5.37 22.63
CA ALA A 200 -36.84 4.18 22.18
C ALA A 200 -35.95 2.93 22.17
N ARG A 201 -34.65 3.05 21.88
CA ARG A 201 -33.66 1.97 21.83
C ARG A 201 -33.20 1.54 23.23
N ASP A 202 -32.84 2.51 24.08
CA ASP A 202 -32.40 2.30 25.46
C ASP A 202 -33.58 1.94 26.38
N GLY A 203 -34.82 2.29 25.98
CA GLY A 203 -36.07 1.80 26.55
C GLY A 203 -36.41 0.35 26.19
N VAL A 204 -35.63 -0.34 25.34
CA VAL A 204 -35.77 -1.79 25.09
C VAL A 204 -34.96 -2.61 26.10
N GLY A 205 -35.26 -2.37 27.37
CA GLY A 205 -35.37 -3.45 28.34
C GLY A 205 -36.80 -3.99 28.34
N ARG A 206 -37.47 -4.13 27.19
CA ARG A 206 -38.78 -4.79 27.17
C ARG A 206 -38.55 -6.24 27.60
N PRO A 207 -39.06 -6.69 28.76
CA PRO A 207 -38.99 -8.10 29.09
C PRO A 207 -39.64 -8.85 27.93
N LEU A 208 -38.93 -9.85 27.39
CA LEU A 208 -39.46 -10.77 26.38
C LEU A 208 -40.93 -11.06 26.72
N PRO A 209 -41.88 -10.84 25.79
CA PRO A 209 -43.29 -11.05 26.07
C PRO A 209 -43.46 -12.43 26.71
N LYS A 210 -44.17 -12.51 27.86
CA LYS A 210 -44.24 -13.73 28.70
C LYS A 210 -44.65 -14.97 27.90
N THR A 211 -45.36 -14.78 26.79
CA THR A 211 -45.72 -15.80 25.79
C THR A 211 -44.51 -16.42 25.09
N MET A 212 -43.53 -15.63 24.67
CA MET A 212 -42.29 -16.14 24.04
C MET A 212 -41.48 -17.01 24.99
N ARG A 213 -41.37 -16.63 26.27
CA ARG A 213 -40.68 -17.44 27.29
C ARG A 213 -41.37 -18.79 27.54
N LYS A 214 -42.69 -18.90 27.34
CA LYS A 214 -43.44 -20.15 27.50
C LYS A 214 -43.37 -21.05 26.26
N LEU A 215 -43.29 -20.48 25.06
CA LEU A 215 -43.32 -21.22 23.80
C LEU A 215 -41.93 -21.72 23.40
N PHE A 216 -40.86 -20.98 23.72
CA PHE A 216 -39.50 -21.34 23.32
C PHE A 216 -39.04 -22.74 23.79
N PRO A 217 -39.36 -23.21 25.02
CA PRO A 217 -39.00 -24.56 25.45
C PRO A 217 -39.65 -25.67 24.60
N GLY A 218 -40.87 -25.42 24.09
CA GLY A 218 -41.67 -26.38 23.32
C GLY A 218 -41.25 -26.52 21.85
N LEU A 219 -40.39 -25.63 21.34
CA LEU A 219 -39.84 -25.74 20.00
C LEU A 219 -38.81 -26.89 19.92
N SER A 220 -38.77 -27.56 18.77
CA SER A 220 -37.73 -28.53 18.45
C SER A 220 -36.35 -27.86 18.35
N ALA A 221 -35.27 -28.65 18.41
CA ALA A 221 -33.91 -28.11 18.30
C ALA A 221 -33.67 -27.35 16.99
N SER A 222 -34.26 -27.81 15.88
CA SER A 222 -34.17 -27.14 14.58
C SER A 222 -34.86 -25.77 14.59
N GLU A 223 -36.09 -25.71 15.10
CA GLU A 223 -36.87 -24.48 15.19
C GLU A 223 -36.25 -23.47 16.16
N LYS A 224 -35.65 -23.93 17.25
CA LYS A 224 -34.88 -23.06 18.17
C LYS A 224 -33.70 -22.41 17.45
N MET A 225 -33.01 -23.15 16.58
CA MET A 225 -31.86 -22.64 15.85
C MET A 225 -32.27 -21.69 14.73
N GLU A 226 -33.34 -22.00 14.00
CA GLU A 226 -33.92 -21.07 13.02
C GLU A 226 -34.40 -19.78 13.68
N PHE A 227 -35.08 -19.88 14.83
CA PHE A 227 -35.50 -18.73 15.61
C PHE A 227 -34.31 -17.87 16.05
N LEU A 228 -33.24 -18.49 16.54
CA LEU A 228 -32.03 -17.78 16.97
C LEU A 228 -31.29 -17.13 15.80
N LYS A 229 -31.22 -17.79 14.64
CA LYS A 229 -30.66 -17.19 13.41
C LYS A 229 -31.46 -15.98 12.97
N TRP A 230 -32.79 -16.12 12.89
CA TRP A 230 -33.68 -15.02 12.54
C TRP A 230 -33.56 -13.84 13.52
N ALA A 231 -33.52 -14.12 14.82
CA ALA A 231 -33.37 -13.10 15.85
C ALA A 231 -32.02 -12.38 15.74
N ALA A 232 -30.93 -13.10 15.52
CA ALA A 232 -29.61 -12.52 15.33
C ALA A 232 -29.54 -11.65 14.06
N GLU A 233 -30.11 -12.12 12.95
CA GLU A 233 -30.15 -11.39 11.68
C GLU A 233 -30.94 -10.08 11.82
N SER A 234 -32.03 -10.08 12.59
CA SER A 234 -32.84 -8.88 12.84
C SER A 234 -32.11 -7.76 13.59
N ILE A 235 -31.02 -8.09 14.31
CA ILE A 235 -30.16 -7.14 15.02
C ILE A 235 -28.79 -6.95 14.36
N GLY A 236 -28.59 -7.51 13.15
CA GLY A 236 -27.32 -7.44 12.43
C GLY A 236 -26.20 -8.33 13.02
N ALA A 237 -26.54 -9.27 13.90
CA ALA A 237 -25.61 -10.28 14.41
C ALA A 237 -25.64 -11.55 13.55
N ARG A 238 -24.57 -12.34 13.59
CA ARG A 238 -24.50 -13.66 12.95
C ARG A 238 -24.34 -14.73 14.02
N VAL A 239 -25.10 -15.82 13.90
CA VAL A 239 -24.93 -17.00 14.75
C VAL A 239 -23.96 -17.94 14.05
N GLU A 240 -22.72 -18.01 14.54
CA GLU A 240 -21.75 -19.02 14.12
C GLU A 240 -21.97 -20.29 14.94
N HIS A 241 -22.03 -21.45 14.27
CA HIS A 241 -22.33 -22.75 14.89
C HIS A 241 -21.10 -23.62 15.12
N ASP A 242 -19.97 -22.99 15.43
CA ASP A 242 -18.74 -23.70 15.72
C ASP A 242 -18.60 -23.92 17.22
N PHE A 243 -19.39 -24.86 17.76
CA PHE A 243 -19.08 -25.49 19.06
C PHE A 243 -17.96 -26.52 18.87
N ALA A 244 -16.79 -26.06 18.41
CA ALA A 244 -15.54 -26.76 18.62
C ALA A 244 -15.03 -26.38 20.01
N VAL A 245 -15.17 -27.29 20.98
CA VAL A 245 -14.50 -27.16 22.27
C VAL A 245 -13.00 -27.30 22.02
N SER A 246 -12.29 -26.19 21.86
CA SER A 246 -10.86 -26.13 22.12
C SER A 246 -10.65 -25.23 23.33
N ALA A 247 -10.51 -25.88 24.49
CA ALA A 247 -9.90 -25.29 25.66
C ALA A 247 -8.41 -25.11 25.39
N THR A 248 -7.96 -23.86 25.30
CA THR A 248 -6.61 -23.47 25.70
C THR A 248 -6.61 -21.98 26.07
N GLU A 249 -6.90 -21.72 27.35
CA GLU A 249 -6.30 -20.59 28.03
C GLU A 249 -4.77 -20.77 28.02
N THR A 250 -4.05 -19.72 27.63
CA THR A 250 -2.81 -19.34 28.30
C THR A 250 -2.53 -17.88 28.00
N ALA A 251 -3.01 -17.03 28.91
CA ALA A 251 -2.47 -15.71 29.12
C ALA A 251 -1.24 -15.81 30.04
N SER A 252 -0.25 -14.93 29.80
CA SER A 252 0.90 -14.51 30.62
C SER A 252 2.28 -15.10 30.25
N PRO A 253 3.38 -14.36 30.49
CA PRO A 253 3.58 -12.90 30.43
C PRO A 253 4.76 -12.53 29.49
N GLU A 254 4.83 -11.25 29.13
CA GLU A 254 5.96 -10.64 28.46
C GLU A 254 7.23 -10.80 29.33
N LYS A 255 8.14 -11.70 28.93
CA LYS A 255 9.55 -11.59 29.28
C LYS A 255 10.25 -10.98 28.07
N GLU A 256 10.82 -9.80 28.28
CA GLU A 256 11.72 -9.13 27.36
C GLU A 256 12.91 -10.08 27.07
N VAL A 257 12.88 -10.73 25.91
CA VAL A 257 13.98 -11.58 25.47
C VAL A 257 15.04 -10.67 24.87
N ASP A 258 16.15 -10.54 25.58
CA ASP A 258 17.38 -9.87 25.13
C ASP A 258 17.98 -10.67 23.94
N LEU A 259 17.50 -10.36 22.73
CA LEU A 259 17.75 -11.08 21.47
C LEU A 259 19.24 -11.17 21.11
N ASP A 260 20.11 -10.32 21.68
CA ASP A 260 21.56 -10.34 21.41
C ASP A 260 22.28 -11.54 22.06
N LYS A 261 21.72 -12.13 23.12
CA LYS A 261 22.34 -13.30 23.80
C LYS A 261 22.02 -14.65 23.16
N SER A 262 20.91 -14.75 22.44
CA SER A 262 20.43 -16.00 21.82
C SER A 262 21.00 -16.26 20.40
N MET A 263 21.72 -15.30 19.81
CA MET A 263 22.13 -15.41 18.41
C MET A 263 23.44 -16.22 18.27
N PRO A 264 23.48 -17.29 17.43
CA PRO A 264 24.69 -18.06 17.16
C PRO A 264 25.86 -17.18 16.71
N ASP A 265 27.09 -17.47 17.14
CA ASP A 265 28.28 -16.64 16.88
C ASP A 265 28.55 -16.39 15.38
N ILE A 266 28.10 -17.29 14.50
CA ILE A 266 28.19 -17.13 13.03
C ILE A 266 27.35 -15.96 12.51
N LEU A 267 26.27 -15.58 13.22
CA LEU A 267 25.37 -14.51 12.85
C LEU A 267 25.69 -13.18 13.54
N ARG A 268 26.56 -13.18 14.55
CA ARG A 268 27.01 -11.94 15.21
C ARG A 268 27.90 -11.14 14.26
N ARG A 269 27.53 -9.88 13.99
CA ARG A 269 28.38 -8.94 13.23
C ARG A 269 29.73 -8.83 13.92
N LYS A 270 30.77 -9.47 13.38
CA LYS A 270 32.16 -9.17 13.76
C LYS A 270 32.40 -7.69 13.49
N LYS A 271 32.54 -6.92 14.56
CA LYS A 271 32.89 -5.50 14.53
C LYS A 271 34.31 -5.38 13.98
N THR A 272 34.46 -5.34 12.65
CA THR A 272 35.76 -5.13 12.02
C THR A 272 36.26 -3.75 12.41
N ALA A 273 37.35 -3.70 13.18
CA ALA A 273 38.00 -2.47 13.60
C ALA A 273 38.28 -1.59 12.37
N ALA A 274 37.78 -0.36 12.42
CA ALA A 274 37.99 0.63 11.37
C ALA A 274 39.51 0.83 11.17
N LYS A 275 40.00 0.41 10.00
CA LYS A 275 41.39 0.59 9.57
C LYS A 275 41.63 2.10 9.46
N LYS A 276 42.33 2.68 10.45
CA LYS A 276 42.84 4.06 10.38
C LYS A 276 43.76 4.14 9.16
N GLY A 277 43.29 4.78 8.10
CA GLY A 277 44.08 5.07 6.91
C GLY A 277 45.19 6.05 7.28
N GLY A 278 46.43 5.58 7.26
CA GLY A 278 47.61 6.42 7.31
C GLY A 278 47.72 7.23 6.02
N LYS A 279 47.87 8.55 6.18
CA LYS A 279 48.32 9.44 5.11
C LYS A 279 49.76 9.09 4.75
N ARG A 280 50.01 8.89 3.46
CA ARG A 280 51.28 9.20 2.81
C ARG A 280 50.96 10.17 1.68
#